data_AF-A0A644TS04-F1
#
_entry.id   AF-A0A644TS04-F1
#
_cell.length_a   1.000
_cell.length_b   1.000
_cell.length_c   1.000
_cell.angle_alpha   90.00
_cell.angle_beta   90.00
_cell.angle_gamma   90.00
#
_symmetry.space_group_name_H-M   'P 1'
#
loop_
_entity.id
_entity.type
_entity.pdbx_description
1 polymer ?
#
loop_
_entity_poly.entity_id
_entity_poly.type
_entity_poly.pdbx_seq_one_letter_code
_entity_poly.pdbx_strand_id
1 'polypeptide(L)'
;MAETESLDKALGRVHEKYRRYFRWKFNIPYKGQDVPERTLEQLMKASNVHNISTFEAWEKTEEYQYLVNLMLAGKTANDLIEIYEAVADKAKKGDSKAVDTLLKLQKTIQSNLKRGKAESQEEEDDLEL
;
A
#
# COMPACT_ATOMS: atom_id res chain seq x y z
N MET A 1 -5.02 15.85 -11.36
CA MET A 1 -4.77 14.75 -10.39
C MET A 1 -4.67 13.35 -11.03
N ALA A 2 -3.59 12.61 -10.80
CA ALA A 2 -3.57 11.15 -10.98
C ALA A 2 -4.19 10.48 -9.74
N GLU A 3 -5.34 9.82 -9.88
CA GLU A 3 -5.87 8.93 -8.83
C GLU A 3 -4.74 8.00 -8.38
N THR A 4 -4.35 8.04 -7.10
CA THR A 4 -3.47 7.02 -6.53
C THR A 4 -4.18 5.69 -6.65
N GLU A 5 -3.74 4.89 -7.61
CA GLU A 5 -4.36 3.62 -7.94
C GLU A 5 -4.34 2.68 -6.72
N SER A 6 -5.51 2.13 -6.37
CA SER A 6 -5.58 1.16 -5.29
C SER A 6 -4.92 -0.16 -5.71
N LEU A 7 -4.30 -0.85 -4.74
CA LEU A 7 -3.64 -2.15 -4.99
C LEU A 7 -4.58 -3.16 -5.68
N ASP A 8 -5.86 -3.19 -5.30
CA ASP A 8 -6.85 -4.06 -5.93
C ASP A 8 -7.13 -3.71 -7.40
N LYS A 9 -7.16 -2.41 -7.74
CA LYS A 9 -7.33 -1.93 -9.13
C LYS A 9 -6.12 -2.31 -9.98
N ALA A 10 -4.91 -2.12 -9.45
CA ALA A 10 -3.66 -2.49 -10.12
C ALA A 10 -3.57 -4.02 -10.33
N LEU A 11 -3.83 -4.81 -9.29
CA LEU A 11 -3.87 -6.27 -9.38
C LEU A 11 -4.91 -6.76 -10.41
N GLY A 12 -6.00 -6.01 -10.61
CA GLY A 12 -7.05 -6.28 -11.60
C GLY A 12 -6.57 -6.31 -13.06
N ARG A 13 -5.46 -5.63 -13.37
CA ARG A 13 -4.86 -5.57 -14.72
C ARG A 13 -3.83 -6.68 -14.97
N VAL A 14 -3.28 -7.22 -13.91
CA VAL A 14 -2.26 -8.28 -13.95
C VAL A 14 -2.90 -9.62 -14.30
N HIS A 15 -2.18 -10.44 -15.07
CA HIS A 15 -2.59 -11.81 -15.40
C HIS A 15 -2.91 -12.64 -14.15
N GLU A 16 -3.94 -13.48 -14.21
CA GLU A 16 -4.51 -14.18 -13.06
C GLU A 16 -3.50 -14.98 -12.24
N LYS A 17 -2.61 -15.74 -12.89
CA LYS A 17 -1.54 -16.51 -12.22
C LYS A 17 -0.65 -15.64 -11.32
N TYR A 18 -0.28 -14.45 -11.77
CA TYR A 18 0.57 -13.52 -11.03
C TYR A 18 -0.21 -12.83 -9.92
N ARG A 19 -1.48 -12.48 -10.17
CA ARG A 19 -2.40 -11.97 -9.13
C ARG A 19 -2.56 -12.98 -7.98
N ARG A 20 -2.81 -14.25 -8.30
CA ARG A 20 -2.94 -15.33 -7.31
C ARG A 20 -1.64 -15.51 -6.52
N TYR A 21 -0.50 -15.50 -7.21
CA TYR A 21 0.81 -15.58 -6.59
C TYR A 21 1.10 -14.41 -5.66
N PHE A 22 0.84 -13.18 -6.09
CA PHE A 22 1.06 -11.98 -5.28
C PHE A 22 0.21 -11.99 -4.01
N ARG A 23 -1.08 -12.34 -4.12
CA ARG A 23 -1.97 -12.44 -2.95
C ARG A 23 -1.55 -13.53 -1.98
N TRP A 24 -1.13 -14.69 -2.50
CA TRP A 24 -0.58 -15.78 -1.69
C TRP A 24 0.71 -15.38 -0.97
N LYS A 25 1.68 -14.79 -1.69
CA LYS A 25 2.99 -14.42 -1.15
C LYS A 25 2.89 -13.40 -0.02
N PHE A 26 1.97 -12.44 -0.12
CA PHE A 26 1.80 -11.36 0.85
C PHE A 26 0.58 -11.51 1.76
N ASN A 27 -0.12 -12.64 1.67
CA ASN A 27 -1.35 -12.93 2.41
C ASN A 27 -2.38 -11.79 2.32
N ILE A 28 -2.70 -11.35 1.09
CA ILE A 28 -3.61 -10.22 0.84
C ILE A 28 -5.03 -10.74 0.56
N PRO A 29 -6.00 -10.52 1.47
CA PRO A 29 -7.38 -10.96 1.29
C PRO A 29 -8.01 -10.35 0.03
N TYR A 30 -9.02 -11.02 -0.52
CA TYR A 30 -9.78 -10.51 -1.66
C TYR A 30 -11.26 -10.57 -1.37
N LYS A 31 -11.96 -9.42 -1.45
CA LYS A 31 -13.41 -9.33 -1.21
C LYS A 31 -13.85 -9.97 0.13
N GLY A 32 -13.04 -9.79 1.18
CA GLY A 32 -13.31 -10.36 2.50
C GLY A 32 -13.10 -11.87 2.60
N GLN A 33 -12.53 -12.51 1.58
CA GLN A 33 -12.07 -13.90 1.66
C GLN A 33 -10.58 -13.92 1.99
N ASP A 34 -10.26 -14.66 3.05
CA ASP A 34 -8.88 -14.94 3.43
C ASP A 34 -8.17 -15.75 2.34
N VAL A 35 -6.86 -15.59 2.29
CA VAL A 35 -6.05 -16.35 1.34
C VAL A 35 -5.93 -17.78 1.85
N PRO A 36 -6.35 -18.80 1.07
CA PRO A 36 -6.28 -20.17 1.53
C PRO A 36 -4.83 -20.56 1.82
N GLU A 37 -4.60 -21.24 2.94
CA GLU A 37 -3.31 -21.87 3.23
C GLU A 37 -3.00 -22.90 2.13
N ARG A 38 -2.01 -22.58 1.30
CA ARG A 38 -1.55 -23.43 0.21
C ARG A 38 -0.03 -23.47 0.22
N THR A 39 0.55 -24.61 -0.12
CA THR A 39 1.97 -24.66 -0.48
C THR A 39 2.19 -23.99 -1.84
N LEU A 40 3.43 -23.59 -2.12
CA LEU A 40 3.79 -23.03 -3.43
C LEU A 40 3.45 -24.00 -4.58
N GLU A 41 3.66 -25.31 -4.37
CA GLU A 41 3.31 -26.35 -5.35
C GLU A 41 1.80 -26.42 -5.62
N GLN A 42 0.98 -26.33 -4.58
CA GLN A 42 -0.47 -26.31 -4.71
C GLN A 42 -0.96 -25.06 -5.46
N LEU A 43 -0.33 -23.91 -5.20
CA LEU A 43 -0.60 -22.67 -5.92
C LEU A 43 -0.21 -22.77 -7.40
N MET A 44 0.97 -23.32 -7.68
CA MET A 44 1.47 -23.57 -9.03
C MET A 44 0.51 -24.47 -9.82
N LYS A 45 0.07 -25.57 -9.21
CA LYS A 45 -0.95 -26.46 -9.78
C LYS A 45 -2.26 -25.73 -10.05
N ALA A 46 -2.74 -24.93 -9.10
CA ALA A 46 -3.98 -24.16 -9.25
C ALA A 46 -3.88 -23.03 -10.29
N SER A 47 -2.68 -22.59 -10.64
CA SER A 47 -2.43 -21.51 -11.61
C SER A 47 -1.93 -22.04 -12.95
N ASN A 48 -1.90 -23.37 -13.13
CA ASN A 48 -1.34 -24.05 -14.30
C ASN A 48 0.10 -23.59 -14.65
N VAL A 49 0.92 -23.38 -13.62
CA VAL A 49 2.34 -23.01 -13.76
C VAL A 49 3.19 -24.20 -13.38
N HIS A 50 4.00 -24.69 -14.32
CA HIS A 50 4.85 -25.87 -14.10
C HIS A 50 6.24 -25.52 -13.53
N ASN A 51 6.67 -24.25 -13.64
CA ASN A 51 7.99 -23.82 -13.20
C ASN A 51 7.92 -22.54 -12.38
N ILE A 52 8.49 -22.58 -11.17
CA ILE A 52 8.61 -21.44 -10.24
C ILE A 52 9.34 -20.25 -10.88
N SER A 53 10.26 -20.52 -11.82
CA SER A 53 11.00 -19.49 -12.55
C SER A 53 10.09 -18.49 -13.26
N THR A 54 8.85 -18.87 -13.57
CA THR A 54 7.83 -17.96 -14.12
C THR A 54 7.50 -16.83 -13.14
N PHE A 55 7.36 -17.16 -11.85
CA PHE A 55 7.11 -16.17 -10.81
C PHE A 55 8.38 -15.39 -10.48
N GLU A 56 9.52 -16.05 -10.34
CA GLU A 56 10.80 -15.39 -10.05
C GLU A 56 11.23 -14.41 -11.15
N ALA A 57 10.96 -14.72 -12.41
CA ALA A 57 11.18 -13.79 -13.52
C ALA A 57 10.22 -12.60 -13.44
N TRP A 58 8.95 -12.85 -13.10
CA TRP A 58 7.96 -11.80 -12.93
C TRP A 58 8.30 -10.84 -11.78
N GLU A 59 8.89 -11.34 -10.69
CA GLU A 59 9.32 -10.52 -9.54
C GLU A 59 10.37 -9.46 -9.89
N LYS A 60 11.07 -9.64 -11.01
CA LYS A 60 12.10 -8.70 -11.49
C LYS A 60 11.51 -7.61 -12.40
N THR A 61 10.23 -7.68 -12.74
CA THR A 61 9.58 -6.73 -13.65
C THR A 61 9.14 -5.47 -12.92
N GLU A 62 9.00 -4.37 -13.68
CA GLU A 62 8.45 -3.10 -13.17
C GLU A 62 6.99 -3.26 -12.71
N GLU A 63 6.21 -4.12 -13.37
CA GLU A 63 4.83 -4.45 -12.96
C GLU A 63 4.79 -4.98 -11.53
N TYR A 64 5.68 -5.93 -11.19
CA TYR A 64 5.76 -6.46 -9.82
C TYR A 64 6.22 -5.41 -8.81
N GLN A 65 7.26 -4.62 -9.15
CA GLN A 65 7.78 -3.57 -8.28
C GLN A 65 6.71 -2.52 -7.96
N TYR A 66 5.91 -2.14 -8.95
CA TYR A 66 4.79 -1.21 -8.79
C TYR A 66 3.76 -1.74 -7.78
N LEU A 67 3.37 -3.02 -7.87
CA LEU A 67 2.43 -3.65 -6.94
C LEU A 67 2.99 -3.70 -5.51
N VAL A 68 4.27 -4.01 -5.35
CA VAL A 68 4.94 -3.99 -4.04
C VAL A 68 4.90 -2.59 -3.45
N ASN A 69 5.20 -1.56 -4.25
CA ASN A 69 5.18 -0.17 -3.79
C ASN A 69 3.78 0.26 -3.34
N LEU A 70 2.73 -0.09 -4.08
CA LEU A 70 1.33 0.16 -3.68
C LEU A 70 0.97 -0.54 -2.36
N MET A 71 1.40 -1.80 -2.20
CA MET A 71 1.17 -2.56 -0.96
C MET A 71 1.90 -1.95 0.23
N LEU A 72 3.17 -1.57 0.06
CA LEU A 72 3.97 -0.90 1.10
C LEU A 72 3.39 0.46 1.48
N ALA A 73 2.91 1.25 0.51
CA ALA A 73 2.23 2.51 0.78
C ALA A 73 0.99 2.32 1.66
N GLY A 74 0.18 1.30 1.38
CA GLY A 74 -0.99 0.95 2.21
C GLY A 74 -0.61 0.49 3.63
N LYS A 75 0.42 -0.36 3.77
CA LYS A 75 0.93 -0.78 5.08
C LYS A 75 1.48 0.41 5.88
N THR A 76 2.25 1.27 5.22
CA THR A 76 2.83 2.47 5.84
C THR A 76 1.75 3.38 6.41
N ALA A 77 0.60 3.51 5.74
CA ALA A 77 -0.52 4.29 6.25
C ALA A 77 -1.11 3.68 7.54
N ASN A 78 -1.27 2.36 7.61
CA ASN A 78 -1.73 1.68 8.83
C ASN A 78 -0.70 1.76 9.96
N ASP A 79 0.58 1.52 9.66
CA ASP A 79 1.68 1.64 10.63
C ASP A 79 1.75 3.07 11.19
N LEU A 80 1.52 4.09 10.36
CA LEU A 80 1.42 5.48 10.79
C LEU A 80 0.27 5.73 11.76
N ILE A 81 -0.88 5.08 11.58
CA ILE A 81 -2.01 5.15 12.51
C ILE A 81 -1.62 4.50 13.84
N GLU A 82 -1.05 3.30 13.82
CA GLU A 82 -0.63 2.59 15.04
C GLU A 82 0.44 3.38 15.80
N ILE A 83 1.43 3.94 15.11
CA ILE A 83 2.46 4.80 15.70
C ILE A 83 1.81 6.05 16.30
N TYR A 84 0.88 6.70 15.60
CA TYR A 84 0.17 7.86 16.12
C TYR A 84 -0.57 7.53 17.42
N GLU A 85 -1.30 6.43 17.45
CA GLU A 85 -2.05 5.96 18.63
C GLU A 85 -1.11 5.65 19.80
N ALA A 86 -0.03 4.91 19.56
CA ALA A 86 0.95 4.56 20.58
C ALA A 86 1.67 5.79 21.15
N VAL A 87 2.02 6.76 20.30
CA VAL A 87 2.65 8.02 20.72
C VAL A 87 1.65 8.89 21.49
N ALA A 88 0.40 8.96 21.04
CA ALA A 88 -0.65 9.73 21.72
C ALA A 88 -0.95 9.19 23.13
N ASP A 89 -1.00 7.86 23.31
CA ASP A 89 -1.18 7.25 24.63
C ASP A 89 -0.03 7.60 25.60
N LYS A 90 1.23 7.50 25.13
CA LYS A 90 2.40 7.90 25.93
C LYS A 90 2.41 9.39 26.25
N ALA A 91 2.05 10.24 25.29
CA ALA A 91 1.97 11.68 25.47
C ALA A 91 0.91 12.06 26.53
N LYS A 92 -0.26 11.43 26.51
CA LYS A 92 -1.32 11.63 27.52
C LYS A 92 -0.88 11.21 28.93
N LYS A 93 0.05 10.25 29.03
CA LYS A 93 0.66 9.79 30.29
C LYS A 93 1.81 10.68 30.77
N GLY A 94 2.13 11.76 30.06
CA GLY A 94 3.14 12.75 30.45
C GLY A 94 4.55 12.47 29.93
N ASP A 95 4.74 11.55 28.98
CA ASP A 95 6.03 11.37 28.31
C ASP A 95 6.33 12.56 27.38
N SER A 96 7.29 13.40 27.78
CA SER A 96 7.64 14.63 27.06
C SER A 96 8.18 14.37 25.64
N LYS A 97 8.90 13.25 25.41
CA LYS A 97 9.41 12.89 24.08
C LYS A 97 8.28 12.46 23.16
N ALA A 98 7.27 11.78 23.71
CA ALA A 98 6.08 11.39 22.97
C ALA A 98 5.22 12.61 22.60
N VAL A 99 5.08 13.60 23.48
CA VAL A 99 4.38 14.87 23.18
C VAL A 99 5.04 15.58 21.99
N ASP A 100 6.37 15.74 22.01
CA ASP A 100 7.11 16.38 20.92
C ASP A 100 6.98 15.61 19.59
N THR A 101 7.04 14.28 19.66
CA THR A 101 6.85 13.41 18.49
C THR A 101 5.44 13.55 17.91
N LEU A 102 4.42 13.61 18.77
CA LEU A 102 3.02 13.79 18.35
C LEU A 102 2.81 15.13 17.64
N LEU A 103 3.36 16.21 18.18
CA LEU A 103 3.28 17.55 17.59
C LEU A 103 3.98 17.61 16.22
N LYS A 104 5.11 16.91 16.05
CA LYS A 104 5.79 16.78 14.74
C LYS A 104 4.94 16.01 13.74
N LEU A 105 4.36 14.89 14.14
CA LEU A 105 3.46 14.11 13.28
C LEU A 105 2.26 14.94 12.83
N GLN A 106 1.62 15.67 13.75
CA GLN A 106 0.51 16.58 13.43
C GLN A 106 0.91 17.66 12.41
N LYS A 107 2.10 18.27 12.55
CA LYS A 107 2.61 19.26 11.59
C LYS A 107 2.85 18.64 10.21
N THR A 108 3.42 17.44 10.14
CA THR A 108 3.63 16.73 8.87
C THR A 108 2.30 16.42 8.17
N ILE A 109 1.30 15.95 8.92
CA ILE A 109 -0.05 15.70 8.38
C ILE A 109 -0.66 17.00 7.81
N GLN A 110 -0.61 18.09 8.58
CA GLN A 110 -1.12 19.39 8.13
C GLN A 110 -0.37 19.91 6.88
N SER A 111 0.94 19.71 6.81
CA SER A 111 1.76 20.08 5.64
C SER A 111 1.36 19.28 4.40
N ASN A 112 1.20 17.96 4.54
CA ASN A 112 0.77 17.09 3.44
C ASN A 112 -0.63 17.47 2.92
N LEU A 113 -1.56 17.82 3.81
CA LEU A 113 -2.90 18.29 3.44
C LEU A 113 -2.88 19.65 2.72
N LYS A 114 -1.97 20.56 3.11
CA LYS A 114 -1.80 21.86 2.43
C LYS A 114 -1.19 21.71 1.05
N ARG A 115 -0.20 20.82 0.88
CA ARG A 115 0.40 20.52 -0.43
C ARG A 115 -0.64 19.96 -1.40
N GLY A 116 -1.46 19.00 -0.96
CA GLY A 116 -2.54 18.47 -1.80
C GLY A 116 -3.58 19.52 -2.21
N LYS A 117 -3.85 20.53 -1.37
CA LYS A 117 -4.75 21.64 -1.70
C LYS A 117 -4.12 22.65 -2.67
N ALA A 118 -2.84 22.97 -2.51
CA ALA A 118 -2.13 23.87 -3.43
C ALA A 118 -2.01 23.27 -4.84
N GLU A 119 -1.71 21.97 -4.94
CA GLU A 119 -1.70 21.22 -6.20
C GLU A 119 -3.10 21.13 -6.85
N SER A 120 -4.19 21.28 -6.08
CA SER A 120 -5.56 21.31 -6.61
C SER A 120 -5.99 22.70 -7.11
N GLN A 121 -5.43 23.77 -6.54
CA GLN A 121 -5.76 25.16 -6.92
C GLN A 121 -4.98 25.63 -8.16
N GLU A 122 -3.76 25.13 -8.37
CA GLU A 122 -2.99 25.44 -9.58
C GLU A 122 -3.55 24.74 -10.84
N GLU A 123 -4.34 23.66 -10.71
CA GLU A 123 -5.03 22.98 -11.83
C GLU A 123 -6.35 23.67 -12.24
N GLU A 124 -6.98 24.49 -11.39
CA GLU A 124 -8.23 25.20 -11.70
C GLU A 124 -8.02 26.54 -12.42
N ASP A 125 -6.91 27.25 -12.16
CA ASP A 125 -6.59 28.54 -12.80
C ASP A 125 -6.09 28.40 -14.26
N ASP A 126 -5.69 27.19 -14.69
CA ASP A 126 -5.17 26.93 -16.06
C ASP A 126 -6.27 26.46 -17.05
N LEU A 127 -7.55 26.41 -16.60
CA LEU A 127 -8.73 26.03 -17.41
C LEU A 127 -9.65 27.20 -17.78
N GLU A 128 -9.34 28.44 -17.38
CA GLU A 128 -10.02 29.65 -17.87
C GLU A 128 -9.16 30.38 -18.93
N LEU A 129 -9.11 29.85 -20.17
CA LEU A 129 -8.78 30.62 -21.38
C LEU A 129 -9.41 30.01 -22.64
#